data_AF-A0A6J7JFK6-F1
#
_entry.id   AF-A0A6J7JFK6-F1
#
_cell.length_a   1.000
_cell.length_b   1.000
_cell.length_c   1.000
_cell.angle_alpha   90.00
_cell.angle_beta   90.00
_cell.angle_gamma   90.00
#
_symmetry.space_group_name_H-M   'P 1'
#
loop_
_entity.id
_entity.type
_entity.pdbx_description
1 polymer ?
#
loop_
_entity_poly.entity_id
_entity_poly.type
_entity_poly.pdbx_seq_one_letter_code
_entity_poly.pdbx_strand_id
1 'polypeptide(L)'
;MKRSAIPALTALVVALAVAAPAASASSPVASASGTCNVRNVGASLGPTYTTSLKASGTGCAAAKAVVKAYDACRKSSGGVRGRCRRTVRGLRCKEGRRLSIPTQFMTAVTCSGGSKSVRFTYTQYT
;
A
#
# COMPACT_ATOMS: atom_id res chain seq x y z
N MET A 1 -50.83 45.20 43.77
CA MET A 1 -51.65 46.17 43.00
C MET A 1 -50.78 46.78 41.90
N LYS A 2 -51.34 46.90 40.67
CA LYS A 2 -50.81 47.57 39.44
C LYS A 2 -49.71 46.80 38.67
N ARG A 3 -50.02 46.01 37.63
CA ARG A 3 -50.51 46.27 36.24
C ARG A 3 -49.46 46.87 35.28
N SER A 4 -48.92 45.98 34.45
CA SER A 4 -48.63 46.04 33.00
C SER A 4 -47.90 47.24 32.37
N ALA A 5 -46.82 46.94 31.61
CA ALA A 5 -46.80 47.03 30.14
C ALA A 5 -45.52 46.42 29.53
N ILE A 6 -45.68 45.57 28.51
CA ILE A 6 -44.68 45.06 27.54
C ILE A 6 -44.99 45.82 26.24
N PRO A 7 -44.04 46.34 25.44
CA PRO A 7 -43.27 45.57 24.44
C PRO A 7 -41.86 46.17 24.19
N ALA A 8 -40.92 45.65 23.39
CA ALA A 8 -40.98 44.87 22.17
C ALA A 8 -39.58 44.27 21.90
N LEU A 9 -39.56 43.16 21.16
CA LEU A 9 -38.55 42.74 20.18
C LEU A 9 -37.09 43.20 20.35
N THR A 10 -36.19 42.24 20.56
CA THR A 10 -35.12 41.94 19.58
C THR A 10 -34.54 40.56 19.87
N ALA A 11 -34.74 39.65 18.92
CA ALA A 11 -34.14 38.34 18.89
C ALA A 11 -32.68 38.43 18.41
N LEU A 12 -31.75 37.81 19.14
CA LEU A 12 -30.48 37.35 18.57
C LEU A 12 -29.99 36.13 19.35
N VAL A 13 -30.49 34.96 18.97
CA VAL A 13 -29.96 33.67 19.42
C VAL A 13 -28.73 33.37 18.57
N VAL A 14 -27.54 33.69 19.08
CA VAL A 14 -26.27 33.22 18.52
C VAL A 14 -25.96 31.88 19.18
N ALA A 15 -26.48 30.79 18.61
CA ALA A 15 -26.02 29.44 18.93
C ALA A 15 -24.73 29.18 18.14
N LEU A 16 -23.57 29.33 18.79
CA LEU A 16 -22.29 28.83 18.27
C LEU A 16 -22.37 27.30 18.25
N ALA A 17 -22.77 26.74 17.10
CA ALA A 17 -22.57 25.35 16.78
C ALA A 17 -21.06 25.10 16.65
N VAL A 18 -20.46 24.52 17.70
CA VAL A 18 -19.10 23.99 17.65
C VAL A 18 -19.11 22.83 16.65
N ALA A 19 -18.66 23.11 15.43
CA ALA A 19 -18.42 22.09 14.41
C ALA A 19 -17.28 21.19 14.90
N ALA A 20 -17.64 20.03 15.44
CA ALA A 20 -16.68 18.96 15.71
C ALA A 20 -16.04 18.56 14.36
N PRO A 21 -14.70 18.42 14.27
CA PRO A 21 -14.09 17.85 13.09
C PRO A 21 -14.56 16.41 12.97
N ALA A 22 -15.40 16.13 11.98
CA ALA A 22 -15.69 14.77 11.55
C ALA A 22 -14.37 14.13 11.15
N ALA A 23 -13.78 13.34 12.05
CA ALA A 23 -12.71 12.43 11.72
C ALA A 23 -13.25 11.51 10.63
N SER A 24 -12.87 11.80 9.38
CA SER A 24 -13.12 10.92 8.25
C SER A 24 -12.30 9.66 8.49
N ALA A 25 -12.88 8.74 9.25
CA ALA A 25 -12.46 7.35 9.30
C ALA A 25 -12.61 6.82 7.88
N SER A 26 -11.51 6.88 7.12
CA SER A 26 -11.39 6.18 5.85
C SER A 26 -11.53 4.70 6.18
N SER A 27 -12.75 4.18 6.09
CA SER A 27 -13.03 2.76 6.28
C SER A 27 -12.04 1.95 5.46
N PRO A 28 -11.41 0.90 6.01
CA PRO A 28 -10.51 0.07 5.25
C PRO A 28 -11.30 -0.54 4.09
N VAL A 29 -11.07 -0.03 2.88
CA VAL A 29 -11.61 -0.68 1.68
C VAL A 29 -11.01 -2.07 1.64
N ALA A 30 -11.85 -3.07 1.90
CA ALA A 30 -11.49 -4.47 1.84
C ALA A 30 -11.12 -4.78 0.38
N SER A 31 -9.84 -4.58 0.04
CA SER A 31 -9.34 -4.91 -1.28
C SER A 31 -9.25 -6.42 -1.36
N ALA A 32 -10.26 -7.02 -2.01
CA ALA A 32 -10.29 -8.45 -2.30
C ALA A 32 -8.95 -8.88 -2.90
N SER A 33 -8.51 -10.08 -2.54
CA SER A 33 -7.23 -10.62 -3.01
C SER A 33 -7.26 -10.78 -4.52
N GLY A 34 -6.58 -9.89 -5.25
CA GLY A 34 -6.59 -9.84 -6.71
C GLY A 34 -5.27 -10.31 -7.29
N THR A 35 -5.32 -11.16 -8.32
CA THR A 35 -4.16 -11.39 -9.18
C THR A 35 -3.99 -10.18 -10.08
N CYS A 36 -2.87 -9.49 -9.93
CA CYS A 36 -2.59 -8.28 -10.68
C CYS A 36 -1.95 -8.61 -12.02
N ASN A 37 -2.46 -7.99 -13.09
CA ASN A 37 -1.87 -8.16 -14.40
C ASN A 37 -0.47 -7.52 -14.44
N VAL A 38 0.54 -8.37 -14.61
CA VAL A 38 1.96 -8.02 -14.76
C VAL A 38 2.53 -8.38 -16.13
N ARG A 39 1.71 -8.92 -17.05
CA ARG A 39 2.15 -9.46 -18.35
C ARG A 39 2.88 -8.44 -19.23
N ASN A 40 2.52 -7.15 -19.12
CA ASN A 40 3.14 -6.06 -19.90
C ASN A 40 4.05 -5.13 -19.08
N VAL A 41 4.20 -5.34 -17.78
CA VAL A 41 5.05 -4.49 -16.91
C VAL A 41 6.15 -5.27 -16.21
N GLY A 42 6.22 -6.61 -16.40
CA GLY A 42 7.22 -7.46 -15.76
C GLY A 42 8.65 -6.99 -15.98
N ALA A 43 8.97 -6.50 -17.20
CA ALA A 43 10.27 -5.91 -17.54
C ALA A 43 10.42 -4.44 -17.10
N SER A 44 9.32 -3.73 -16.87
CA SER A 44 9.29 -2.31 -16.50
C SER A 44 9.21 -2.07 -14.97
N LEU A 45 9.18 -3.14 -14.18
CA LEU A 45 9.15 -3.08 -12.72
C LEU A 45 10.56 -3.12 -12.08
N GLY A 46 11.58 -3.46 -12.87
CA GLY A 46 12.98 -3.53 -12.45
C GLY A 46 13.81 -4.38 -13.43
N PRO A 47 15.09 -4.67 -13.11
CA PRO A 47 15.91 -5.63 -13.89
C PRO A 47 15.42 -7.09 -13.79
N THR A 48 14.35 -7.31 -13.03
CA THR A 48 13.74 -8.58 -12.67
C THR A 48 12.41 -8.73 -13.38
N TYR A 49 12.25 -9.82 -14.14
CA TYR A 49 10.99 -10.14 -14.80
C TYR A 49 9.99 -10.66 -13.76
N THR A 50 9.05 -9.80 -13.35
CA THR A 50 7.97 -10.22 -12.44
C THR A 50 6.96 -11.08 -13.18
N THR A 51 6.91 -12.38 -12.87
CA THR A 51 6.06 -13.39 -13.54
C THR A 51 4.70 -13.56 -12.86
N SER A 52 4.55 -13.10 -11.62
CA SER A 52 3.28 -13.16 -10.89
C SER A 52 3.21 -12.06 -9.85
N LEU A 53 2.04 -11.47 -9.66
CA LEU A 53 1.76 -10.49 -8.60
C LEU A 53 0.36 -10.71 -8.04
N LYS A 54 0.27 -10.90 -6.73
CA LYS A 54 -0.96 -11.02 -5.97
C LYS A 54 -0.96 -9.97 -4.86
N ALA A 55 -2.09 -9.31 -4.70
CA ALA A 55 -2.28 -8.27 -3.70
C ALA A 55 -3.49 -8.62 -2.84
N SER A 56 -3.36 -8.52 -1.53
CA SER A 56 -4.43 -8.77 -0.55
C SER A 56 -4.50 -7.57 0.40
N GLY A 57 -5.69 -7.02 0.62
CA GLY A 57 -5.86 -5.81 1.42
C GLY A 57 -5.22 -4.55 0.81
N THR A 58 -4.77 -4.64 -0.44
CA THR A 58 -4.20 -3.52 -1.21
C THR A 58 -4.52 -3.65 -2.69
N GLY A 59 -4.62 -2.53 -3.41
CA GLY A 59 -4.84 -2.52 -4.84
C GLY A 59 -3.58 -2.86 -5.66
N CYS A 60 -3.79 -3.24 -6.92
CA CYS A 60 -2.70 -3.62 -7.83
C CYS A 60 -1.69 -2.51 -8.13
N ALA A 61 -2.11 -1.24 -8.13
CA ALA A 61 -1.19 -0.11 -8.30
C ALA A 61 -0.19 -0.01 -7.13
N ALA A 62 -0.70 -0.12 -5.90
CA ALA A 62 0.13 -0.13 -4.71
C ALA A 62 1.06 -1.35 -4.68
N ALA A 63 0.57 -2.53 -5.08
CA ALA A 63 1.36 -3.74 -5.20
C ALA A 63 2.51 -3.60 -6.22
N LYS A 64 2.25 -3.05 -7.41
CA LYS A 64 3.30 -2.75 -8.42
C LYS A 64 4.36 -1.80 -7.87
N ALA A 65 3.96 -0.79 -7.11
CA ALA A 65 4.90 0.14 -6.48
C ALA A 65 5.73 -0.52 -5.35
N VAL A 66 5.19 -1.52 -4.64
CA VAL A 66 5.97 -2.33 -3.69
C VAL A 66 7.04 -3.14 -4.42
N VAL A 67 6.71 -3.76 -5.56
CA VAL A 67 7.69 -4.49 -6.39
C VAL A 67 8.84 -3.56 -6.80
N LYS A 68 8.53 -2.40 -7.39
CA LYS A 68 9.55 -1.41 -7.79
C LYS A 68 10.47 -0.99 -6.64
N ALA A 69 9.88 -0.71 -5.48
CA ALA A 69 10.64 -0.30 -4.31
C ALA A 69 11.50 -1.44 -3.73
N TYR A 70 11.02 -2.68 -3.82
CA TYR A 70 11.78 -3.86 -3.43
C TYR A 70 12.98 -4.09 -4.36
N ASP A 71 12.80 -3.97 -5.67
CA ASP A 71 13.90 -4.09 -6.64
C ASP A 71 14.95 -3.00 -6.46
N ALA A 72 14.54 -1.76 -6.21
CA ALA A 72 15.45 -0.66 -5.87
C ALA A 72 16.28 -0.97 -4.61
N CYS A 73 15.62 -1.48 -3.56
CA CYS A 73 16.29 -1.90 -2.33
C CYS A 73 17.29 -3.02 -2.58
N ARG A 74 16.94 -4.03 -3.39
CA ARG A 74 17.85 -5.12 -3.77
C ARG A 74 19.06 -4.62 -4.54
N LYS A 75 18.85 -3.76 -5.54
CA LYS A 75 19.91 -3.17 -6.34
C LYS A 75 20.89 -2.40 -5.47
N SER A 76 20.40 -1.58 -4.54
CA SER A 76 21.22 -0.85 -3.56
C SER A 76 21.96 -1.75 -2.57
N SER A 77 21.47 -2.96 -2.28
CA SER A 77 22.05 -3.83 -1.25
C SER A 77 23.03 -4.89 -1.79
N GLY A 78 23.33 -4.88 -3.09
CA GLY A 78 24.22 -5.88 -3.71
C GLY A 78 23.86 -6.24 -5.15
N GLY A 79 23.21 -5.34 -5.88
CA GLY A 79 22.91 -5.51 -7.30
C GLY A 79 22.02 -6.72 -7.60
N VAL A 80 22.39 -7.45 -8.66
CA VAL A 80 21.65 -8.60 -9.20
C VAL A 80 21.38 -9.68 -8.14
N ARG A 81 22.39 -10.01 -7.31
CA ARG A 81 22.26 -11.05 -6.27
C ARG A 81 21.85 -10.49 -4.90
N GLY A 82 21.72 -9.17 -4.81
CA GLY A 82 21.32 -8.43 -3.61
C GLY A 82 19.99 -8.89 -3.04
N ARG A 83 19.82 -8.68 -1.74
CA ARG A 83 18.60 -8.99 -0.98
C ARG A 83 18.12 -7.74 -0.28
N CYS A 84 16.81 -7.50 -0.30
CA CYS A 84 16.23 -6.44 0.52
C CYS A 84 15.89 -6.99 1.90
N ARG A 85 16.62 -6.56 2.92
CA ARG A 85 16.32 -6.87 4.34
C ARG A 85 15.52 -5.77 5.04
N ARG A 86 15.30 -4.65 4.36
CA ARG A 86 14.61 -3.46 4.90
C ARG A 86 13.11 -3.57 4.67
N THR A 87 12.36 -2.80 5.44
CA THR A 87 10.93 -2.60 5.22
C THR A 87 10.71 -1.78 3.94
N VAL A 88 9.83 -2.25 3.05
CA VAL A 88 9.53 -1.61 1.77
C VAL A 88 8.12 -1.05 1.83
N ARG A 89 7.98 0.29 1.77
CA ARG A 89 6.68 0.98 1.90
C ARG A 89 5.87 0.55 3.14
N GLY A 90 6.55 0.30 4.27
CA GLY A 90 5.93 -0.17 5.51
C GLY A 90 5.63 -1.68 5.56
N LEU A 91 5.94 -2.44 4.51
CA LEU A 91 5.78 -3.89 4.46
C LEU A 91 7.11 -4.60 4.71
N ARG A 92 7.09 -5.65 5.53
CA ARG A 92 8.25 -6.52 5.72
C ARG A 92 8.29 -7.54 4.60
N CYS A 93 9.31 -7.45 3.76
CA CYS A 93 9.52 -8.37 2.64
C CYS A 93 10.37 -9.56 3.05
N LYS A 94 9.89 -10.76 2.74
CA LYS A 94 10.63 -12.02 2.88
C LYS A 94 10.84 -12.60 1.50
N GLU A 95 12.10 -12.73 1.11
CA GLU A 95 12.51 -13.45 -0.08
C GLU A 95 12.52 -14.94 0.25
N GLY A 96 11.83 -15.74 -0.56
CA GLY A 96 11.79 -17.18 -0.43
C GLY A 96 13.07 -17.84 -0.93
N ARG A 97 13.03 -19.17 -1.07
CA ARG A 97 14.12 -19.92 -1.67
C ARG A 97 14.32 -19.48 -3.12
N ARG A 98 15.59 -19.32 -3.53
CA ARG A 98 15.95 -19.11 -4.94
C ARG A 98 16.01 -20.46 -5.63
N LEU A 99 15.25 -20.59 -6.71
CA LEU A 99 15.37 -21.70 -7.64
C LEU A 99 16.28 -21.20 -8.77
N SER A 100 17.54 -21.63 -8.74
CA SER A 100 18.58 -21.16 -9.65
C SER A 100 18.98 -22.25 -10.63
N ILE A 101 19.22 -21.85 -11.88
CA ILE A 101 19.93 -22.60 -12.92
C ILE A 101 21.15 -21.75 -13.36
N PRO A 102 22.08 -22.25 -14.19
CA PRO A 102 23.34 -21.56 -14.48
C PRO A 102 23.20 -20.13 -15.04
N THR A 103 22.11 -19.83 -15.73
CA THR A 103 21.90 -18.57 -16.45
C THR A 103 20.81 -17.69 -15.85
N GLN A 104 20.00 -18.20 -14.92
CA GLN A 104 18.89 -17.46 -14.32
C GLN A 104 18.51 -18.03 -12.95
N PHE A 105 17.90 -17.19 -12.12
CA PHE A 105 17.19 -17.66 -10.93
C PHE A 105 15.81 -17.05 -10.85
N MET A 106 14.90 -17.80 -10.25
CA MET A 106 13.58 -17.32 -9.89
C MET A 106 13.38 -17.40 -8.37
N THR A 107 12.61 -16.50 -7.82
CA THR A 107 12.21 -16.58 -6.42
C THR A 107 10.89 -15.86 -6.16
N ALA A 108 10.17 -16.33 -5.14
CA ALA A 108 8.94 -15.72 -4.66
C ALA A 108 9.24 -14.83 -3.46
N VAL A 109 8.65 -13.64 -3.44
CA VAL A 109 8.75 -12.67 -2.37
C VAL A 109 7.37 -12.42 -1.80
N THR A 110 7.29 -12.38 -0.48
CA THR A 110 6.08 -11.98 0.24
C THR A 110 6.40 -10.75 1.07
N CYS A 111 5.73 -9.64 0.77
CA CYS A 111 5.78 -8.40 1.53
C CYS A 111 4.47 -8.23 2.29
N SER A 112 4.51 -8.26 3.62
CA SER A 112 3.30 -8.15 4.45
C SER A 112 3.46 -7.15 5.60
N GLY A 113 2.34 -6.59 6.04
CA GLY A 113 2.26 -5.65 7.16
C GLY A 113 0.81 -5.37 7.52
N GLY A 114 0.42 -5.70 8.75
CA GLY A 114 -0.98 -5.67 9.19
C GLY A 114 -1.86 -6.51 8.27
N SER A 115 -3.00 -5.96 7.84
CA SER A 115 -3.96 -6.61 6.93
C SER A 115 -3.55 -6.59 5.45
N LYS A 116 -2.36 -6.06 5.11
CA LYS A 116 -1.89 -5.90 3.73
C LYS A 116 -0.83 -6.94 3.40
N SER A 117 -0.96 -7.57 2.24
CA SER A 117 0.03 -8.52 1.73
C SER A 117 0.19 -8.37 0.23
N VAL A 118 1.44 -8.42 -0.23
CA VAL A 118 1.83 -8.41 -1.64
C VAL A 118 2.77 -9.58 -1.86
N ARG A 119 2.37 -10.52 -2.71
CA ARG A 119 3.17 -11.69 -3.06
C ARG A 119 3.49 -11.66 -4.53
N PHE A 120 4.75 -11.78 -4.89
CA PHE A 120 5.17 -11.76 -6.28
C PHE A 120 6.31 -12.73 -6.52
N THR A 121 6.41 -13.20 -7.76
CA THR A 121 7.51 -14.04 -8.22
C THR A 121 8.25 -13.27 -9.29
N TYR A 122 9.58 -13.30 -9.24
CA TYR A 122 10.41 -12.73 -10.28
C TYR A 122 11.48 -13.71 -10.76
N THR A 123 11.88 -13.53 -12.02
CA THR A 123 13.01 -14.21 -12.66
C THR A 123 14.09 -13.19 -12.99
N GLN A 124 15.34 -13.57 -12.84
CA GLN A 124 16.49 -12.68 -13.05
C GLN A 124 17.63 -13.47 -13.70
N TYR A 125 18.19 -12.96 -14.79
CA TYR A 125 19.34 -13.56 -15.49
C TYR A 125 20.66 -13.15 -14.83
N THR A 126 21.45 -14.13 -14.39
CA THR A 126 22.67 -13.90 -13.60
C THR A 126 23.84 -13.41 -14.42
#